data_AF-A0A3D0H2F0-F1
#
_entry.id   AF-A0A3D0H2F0-F1
#
_cell.length_a   1.000
_cell.length_b   1.000
_cell.length_c   1.000
_cell.angle_alpha   90.00
_cell.angle_beta   90.00
_cell.angle_gamma   90.00
#
_symmetry.space_group_name_H-M   'P 1'
#
loop_
_entity.id
_entity.type
_entity.pdbx_description
1 polymer ?
#
loop_
_entity_poly.entity_id
_entity_poly.type
_entity_poly.pdbx_seq_one_letter_code
_entity_poly.pdbx_strand_id
1 'polypeptide(L)'
;SLIRKMAGDDWQKLANLRLLFGYMYTHPGKKLTFMGAEFGQWSEWYHEESLEWHLLDYAPHQGLHRWVKELNHFYRREPALFELDFSGEGFSWIDCGNWEECVVSYVRKARSTGDLILAVCNFTPVPRHHYRVGVPAGGYWREVMNSDAQEYGGSGQGNLGGVEASPLPFHGRPCSLSVTAPPLGITVFKREEQPS
;
A
#
# COMPACT_ATOMS: atom_id res chain seq x y z
N SER A 1 1.67 22.15 1.37
CA SER A 1 2.07 20.92 0.63
C SER A 1 1.10 19.77 0.90
N LEU A 2 1.37 18.54 0.41
CA LEU A 2 0.49 17.37 0.60
C LEU A 2 0.25 17.01 2.08
N ILE A 3 1.26 17.10 2.95
CA ILE A 3 1.13 16.70 4.37
C ILE A 3 0.08 17.52 5.11
N ARG A 4 -0.05 18.82 4.79
CA ARG A 4 -1.04 19.73 5.39
C ARG A 4 -2.48 19.46 4.94
N LYS A 5 -2.66 18.66 3.87
CA LYS A 5 -3.99 18.24 3.40
C LYS A 5 -4.50 16.99 4.13
N MET A 6 -3.63 16.32 4.89
CA MET A 6 -4.00 15.15 5.66
C MET A 6 -4.62 15.55 6.99
N ALA A 7 -5.65 14.82 7.41
CA ALA A 7 -6.32 15.04 8.69
C ALA A 7 -5.59 14.33 9.83
N GLY A 8 -5.80 14.82 11.05
CA GLY A 8 -5.28 14.21 12.27
C GLY A 8 -4.02 14.88 12.83
N ASP A 9 -3.41 14.22 13.81
CA ASP A 9 -2.12 14.60 14.35
C ASP A 9 -0.97 14.35 13.37
N ASP A 10 0.25 14.73 13.71
CA ASP A 10 1.39 14.63 12.78
C ASP A 10 1.75 13.18 12.42
N TRP A 11 1.50 12.22 13.32
CA TRP A 11 1.66 10.80 13.01
C TRP A 11 0.62 10.35 11.98
N GLN A 12 -0.65 10.72 12.18
CA GLN A 12 -1.75 10.43 11.26
C GLN A 12 -1.55 11.09 9.90
N LYS A 13 -1.02 12.32 9.84
CA LYS A 13 -0.71 12.99 8.56
C LYS A 13 0.33 12.23 7.75
N LEU A 14 1.40 11.75 8.41
CA LEU A 14 2.43 10.96 7.75
C LEU A 14 1.92 9.56 7.37
N ALA A 15 1.09 8.92 8.21
CA ALA A 15 0.44 7.65 7.89
C ALA A 15 -0.44 7.78 6.64
N ASN A 16 -1.27 8.84 6.57
CA ASN A 16 -2.06 9.15 5.38
C ASN A 16 -1.20 9.36 4.13
N LEU A 17 -0.04 10.02 4.23
CA LEU A 17 0.86 10.15 3.08
C LEU A 17 1.43 8.80 2.64
N ARG A 18 1.85 7.95 3.57
CA ARG A 18 2.34 6.61 3.23
C ARG A 18 1.24 5.78 2.56
N LEU A 19 0.02 5.83 3.08
CA LEU A 19 -1.17 5.21 2.49
C LEU A 19 -1.47 5.75 1.09
N LEU A 20 -1.49 7.08 0.92
CA LEU A 20 -1.71 7.73 -0.39
C LEU A 20 -0.68 7.26 -1.41
N PHE A 21 0.62 7.27 -1.06
CA PHE A 21 1.67 6.85 -1.98
C PHE A 21 1.61 5.35 -2.27
N GLY A 22 1.37 4.51 -1.27
CA GLY A 22 1.23 3.08 -1.51
C GLY A 22 0.04 2.80 -2.44
N TYR A 23 -1.13 3.40 -2.17
CA TYR A 23 -2.29 3.32 -3.04
C TYR A 23 -1.99 3.82 -4.46
N MET A 24 -1.36 4.99 -4.60
CA MET A 24 -0.97 5.57 -5.89
C MET A 24 -0.05 4.61 -6.68
N TYR A 25 0.90 3.96 -6.02
CA TYR A 25 1.87 3.07 -6.66
C TYR A 25 1.24 1.72 -7.04
N THR A 26 0.29 1.20 -6.27
CA THR A 26 -0.38 -0.07 -6.56
C THR A 26 -1.60 0.08 -7.47
N HIS A 27 -2.20 1.27 -7.57
CA HIS A 27 -3.31 1.56 -8.50
C HIS A 27 -2.82 1.56 -9.96
N PRO A 28 -3.64 1.17 -10.96
CA PRO A 28 -3.27 1.27 -12.37
C PRO A 28 -2.91 2.70 -12.80
N GLY A 29 -1.93 2.81 -13.71
CA GLY A 29 -1.48 4.07 -14.31
C GLY A 29 -0.05 4.45 -13.91
N LYS A 30 0.58 5.36 -14.66
CA LYS A 30 1.98 5.76 -14.41
C LYS A 30 2.09 6.78 -13.28
N LYS A 31 3.26 6.87 -12.67
CA LYS A 31 3.49 7.59 -11.40
C LYS A 31 4.22 8.90 -11.66
N LEU A 32 3.72 9.99 -11.10
CA LEU A 32 4.37 11.30 -11.12
C LEU A 32 4.14 11.97 -9.76
N THR A 33 5.22 12.39 -9.11
CA THR A 33 5.19 13.10 -7.84
C THR A 33 6.17 14.27 -7.92
N PHE A 34 5.77 15.42 -7.39
CA PHE A 34 6.62 16.63 -7.40
C PHE A 34 7.56 16.65 -6.19
N MET A 35 8.73 17.26 -6.37
CA MET A 35 9.77 17.35 -5.35
C MET A 35 9.26 17.94 -4.02
N GLY A 36 9.79 17.42 -2.91
CA GLY A 36 9.36 17.79 -1.56
C GLY A 36 8.22 16.93 -1.00
N ALA A 37 7.43 16.28 -1.87
CA ALA A 37 6.35 15.40 -1.44
C ALA A 37 6.88 14.08 -0.84
N GLU A 38 8.00 13.58 -1.36
CA GLU A 38 8.61 12.30 -1.01
C GLU A 38 9.17 12.22 0.41
N PHE A 39 9.49 13.37 1.02
CA PHE A 39 9.89 13.47 2.42
C PHE A 39 8.92 14.30 3.25
N GLY A 40 7.75 14.65 2.71
CA GLY A 40 6.67 15.30 3.47
C GLY A 40 6.99 16.72 3.90
N GLN A 41 7.53 17.54 2.99
CA GLN A 41 7.71 18.98 3.20
C GLN A 41 6.45 19.62 3.76
N TRP A 42 6.55 20.56 4.72
CA TRP A 42 5.38 21.18 5.36
C TRP A 42 4.90 22.42 4.61
N SER A 43 5.84 23.27 4.23
CA SER A 43 5.57 24.52 3.54
C SER A 43 5.13 24.25 2.09
N GLU A 44 4.31 25.13 1.54
CA GLU A 44 4.04 25.08 0.09
C GLU A 44 5.33 25.31 -0.69
N TRP A 45 5.38 24.78 -1.92
CA TRP A 45 6.54 25.00 -2.76
C TRP A 45 6.63 26.48 -3.12
N TYR A 46 7.80 27.06 -2.90
CA TYR A 46 8.10 28.43 -3.24
C TYR A 46 9.35 28.45 -4.13
N HIS A 47 9.25 29.04 -5.31
CA HIS A 47 10.29 28.96 -6.33
C HIS A 47 11.54 29.80 -6.03
N GLU A 48 11.44 30.78 -5.10
CA GLU A 48 12.57 31.60 -4.66
C GLU A 48 13.32 30.98 -3.48
N GLU A 49 12.82 29.88 -2.91
CA GLU A 49 13.44 29.17 -1.79
C GLU A 49 13.78 27.72 -2.14
N SER A 50 14.80 27.18 -1.47
CA SER A 50 15.10 25.75 -1.55
C SER A 50 14.03 24.93 -0.83
N LEU A 51 13.95 23.64 -1.16
CA LEU A 51 13.16 22.70 -0.37
C LEU A 51 13.64 22.65 1.09
N GLU A 52 12.75 22.22 1.98
CA GLU A 52 13.01 22.11 3.43
C GLU A 52 13.88 20.88 3.75
N TRP A 53 15.10 20.81 3.21
CA TRP A 53 16.00 19.64 3.31
C TRP A 53 16.33 19.23 4.75
N HIS A 54 16.36 20.20 5.67
CA HIS A 54 16.58 19.96 7.11
C HIS A 54 15.53 19.03 7.74
N LEU A 55 14.37 18.84 7.10
CA LEU A 55 13.38 17.86 7.55
C LEU A 55 13.92 16.43 7.55
N LEU A 56 14.87 16.12 6.66
CA LEU A 56 15.51 14.80 6.59
C LEU A 56 16.43 14.50 7.78
N ASP A 57 16.66 15.45 8.69
CA ASP A 57 17.34 15.19 9.96
C ASP A 57 16.43 14.53 11.01
N TYR A 58 15.11 14.52 10.77
CA TYR A 58 14.11 13.97 11.68
C TYR A 58 13.58 12.61 11.22
N ALA A 59 13.50 11.65 12.16
CA ALA A 59 13.09 10.28 11.89
C ALA A 59 11.76 10.13 11.12
N PRO A 60 10.69 10.91 11.37
CA PRO A 60 9.42 10.75 10.66
C PRO A 60 9.54 11.03 9.14
N HIS A 61 10.31 12.06 8.76
CA HIS A 61 10.54 12.42 7.36
C HIS A 61 11.48 11.43 6.66
N GLN A 62 12.50 10.93 7.38
CA GLN A 62 13.34 9.83 6.90
C GLN A 62 12.52 8.56 6.63
N GLY A 63 11.55 8.24 7.49
CA GLY A 63 10.65 7.10 7.33
C GLY A 63 9.78 7.20 6.08
N LEU A 64 9.18 8.37 5.82
CA LEU A 64 8.41 8.62 4.61
C LEU A 64 9.29 8.55 3.34
N HIS A 65 10.48 9.15 3.39
CA HIS A 65 11.44 9.11 2.29
C HIS A 65 11.88 7.67 1.98
N ARG A 66 12.14 6.85 3.02
CA ARG A 66 12.45 5.43 2.89
C ARG A 66 11.28 4.66 2.26
N TRP A 67 10.05 4.93 2.69
CA TRP A 67 8.85 4.33 2.11
C TRP A 67 8.73 4.60 0.61
N VAL A 68 8.91 5.86 0.18
CA VAL A 68 8.85 6.23 -1.24
C VAL A 68 9.99 5.58 -2.03
N LYS A 69 11.19 5.47 -1.45
CA LYS A 69 12.31 4.75 -2.07
C LYS A 69 11.98 3.27 -2.28
N GLU A 70 11.46 2.59 -1.27
CA GLU A 70 11.10 1.17 -1.37
C GLU A 70 9.93 0.95 -2.33
N LEU A 71 8.94 1.84 -2.37
CA LEU A 71 7.87 1.82 -3.37
C LEU A 71 8.41 1.89 -4.80
N ASN A 72 9.43 2.72 -5.06
CA ASN A 72 10.08 2.80 -6.38
C ASN A 72 10.83 1.51 -6.72
N HIS A 73 11.53 0.91 -5.75
CA HIS A 73 12.20 -0.38 -5.95
C HIS A 73 11.20 -1.50 -6.23
N PHE A 74 10.12 -1.56 -5.45
CA PHE A 74 9.05 -2.54 -5.62
C PHE A 74 8.34 -2.39 -6.97
N TYR A 75 7.93 -1.17 -7.33
CA TYR A 75 7.29 -0.88 -8.62
C TYR A 75 8.12 -1.32 -9.82
N ARG A 76 9.45 -1.17 -9.76
CA ARG A 76 10.34 -1.61 -10.85
C ARG A 76 10.56 -3.11 -10.89
N ARG A 77 10.41 -3.81 -9.77
CA ARG A 77 10.64 -5.26 -9.65
C ARG A 77 9.41 -6.10 -9.96
N GLU A 78 8.21 -5.57 -9.73
CA GLU A 78 6.96 -6.33 -9.85
C GLU A 78 6.21 -5.99 -11.15
N PRO A 79 6.24 -6.86 -12.18
CA PRO A 79 5.60 -6.58 -13.47
C PRO A 79 4.08 -6.38 -13.38
N ALA A 80 3.44 -6.98 -12.38
CA ALA A 80 2.01 -6.82 -12.10
C ALA A 80 1.61 -5.35 -11.91
N LEU A 81 2.54 -4.48 -11.49
CA LEU A 81 2.27 -3.08 -11.22
C LEU A 81 2.34 -2.18 -12.44
N PHE A 82 2.87 -2.66 -13.58
CA PHE A 82 3.08 -1.80 -14.76
C PHE A 82 2.77 -2.41 -16.13
N GLU A 83 2.79 -3.75 -16.29
CA GLU A 83 2.59 -4.39 -17.61
C GLU A 83 1.20 -4.17 -18.19
N LEU A 84 0.19 -4.25 -17.34
CA LEU A 84 -1.23 -4.23 -17.73
C LEU A 84 -1.96 -2.98 -17.24
N ASP A 85 -1.26 -1.86 -17.02
CA ASP A 85 -1.87 -0.61 -16.54
C ASP A 85 -3.04 -0.10 -17.41
N PHE A 86 -3.02 -0.41 -18.70
CA PHE A 86 -4.01 0.06 -19.70
C PHE A 86 -4.90 -1.06 -20.23
N SER A 87 -4.99 -2.19 -19.51
CA SER A 87 -5.86 -3.31 -19.83
C SER A 87 -6.75 -3.65 -18.62
N GLY A 88 -8.04 -3.92 -18.87
CA GLY A 88 -8.95 -4.40 -17.82
C GLY A 88 -8.51 -5.72 -17.17
N GLU A 89 -7.64 -6.49 -17.82
CA GLU A 89 -7.07 -7.73 -17.28
C GLU A 89 -6.07 -7.50 -16.14
N GLY A 90 -5.47 -6.31 -16.07
CA GLY A 90 -4.39 -5.99 -15.12
C GLY A 90 -4.85 -5.60 -13.73
N PHE A 91 -6.15 -5.41 -13.54
CA PHE A 91 -6.75 -4.90 -12.32
C PHE A 91 -8.11 -5.54 -12.07
N SER A 92 -8.37 -5.91 -10.82
CA SER A 92 -9.69 -6.40 -10.41
C SER A 92 -9.97 -6.00 -8.98
N TRP A 93 -11.10 -5.32 -8.74
CA TRP A 93 -11.59 -5.10 -7.39
C TRP A 93 -11.86 -6.45 -6.71
N ILE A 94 -11.52 -6.53 -5.43
CA ILE A 94 -12.02 -7.58 -4.53
C ILE A 94 -13.21 -7.02 -3.77
N ASP A 95 -13.01 -5.89 -3.10
CA ASP A 95 -14.06 -5.14 -2.46
C ASP A 95 -13.74 -3.65 -2.47
N CYS A 96 -14.72 -2.87 -2.90
CA CYS A 96 -14.73 -1.41 -2.87
C CYS A 96 -16.06 -0.87 -2.32
N GLY A 97 -16.94 -1.76 -1.84
CA GLY A 97 -18.27 -1.42 -1.33
C GLY A 97 -18.31 -1.22 0.18
N ASN A 98 -17.25 -1.57 0.91
CA ASN A 98 -17.16 -1.39 2.36
C ASN A 98 -16.89 0.08 2.76
N TRP A 99 -17.86 0.93 2.47
CA TRP A 99 -17.82 2.36 2.80
C TRP A 99 -17.86 2.62 4.31
N GLU A 100 -18.49 1.74 5.10
CA GLU A 100 -18.58 1.87 6.56
C GLU A 100 -17.21 1.76 7.23
N GLU A 101 -16.36 0.84 6.77
CA GLU A 101 -15.02 0.66 7.33
C GLU A 101 -13.93 1.42 6.56
N CYS A 102 -14.30 2.02 5.42
CA CYS A 102 -13.41 2.66 4.44
C CYS A 102 -12.18 1.79 4.12
N VAL A 103 -12.41 0.50 3.90
CA VAL A 103 -11.40 -0.45 3.43
C VAL A 103 -11.66 -0.75 1.97
N VAL A 104 -10.60 -0.74 1.16
CA VAL A 104 -10.67 -1.22 -0.22
C VAL A 104 -9.59 -2.25 -0.47
N SER A 105 -9.90 -3.23 -1.31
CA SER A 105 -8.98 -4.28 -1.71
C SER A 105 -9.10 -4.62 -3.18
N TYR A 106 -7.96 -4.88 -3.81
CA TYR A 106 -7.88 -5.17 -5.25
C TYR A 106 -6.64 -5.99 -5.60
N VAL A 107 -6.69 -6.64 -6.76
CA VAL A 107 -5.59 -7.42 -7.31
C VAL A 107 -5.02 -6.75 -8.54
N ARG A 108 -3.69 -6.76 -8.63
CA ARG A 108 -2.92 -6.48 -9.84
C ARG A 108 -2.35 -7.78 -10.39
N LYS A 109 -2.29 -7.92 -11.71
CA LYS A 109 -1.82 -9.13 -12.39
C LYS A 109 -0.71 -8.81 -13.39
N ALA A 110 0.33 -9.64 -13.40
CA ALA A 110 1.34 -9.65 -14.46
C ALA A 110 0.90 -10.57 -15.61
N ARG A 111 1.18 -10.17 -16.85
CA ARG A 111 0.97 -11.04 -18.01
C ARG A 111 2.14 -12.01 -18.18
N SER A 112 3.36 -11.53 -17.97
CA SER A 112 4.58 -12.30 -18.22
C SER A 112 4.81 -13.42 -17.20
N THR A 113 4.65 -13.11 -15.90
CA THR A 113 4.93 -14.06 -14.81
C THR A 113 3.66 -14.74 -14.27
N GLY A 114 2.48 -14.19 -14.54
CA GLY A 114 1.24 -14.63 -13.89
C GLY A 114 1.14 -14.22 -12.41
N ASP A 115 2.09 -13.44 -11.90
CA ASP A 115 2.11 -12.94 -10.54
C ASP A 115 0.83 -12.19 -10.19
N LEU A 116 0.38 -12.39 -8.95
CA LEU A 116 -0.75 -11.69 -8.35
C LEU A 116 -0.27 -10.87 -7.16
N ILE A 117 -0.57 -9.57 -7.21
CA ILE A 117 -0.34 -8.63 -6.11
C ILE A 117 -1.69 -8.19 -5.56
N LEU A 118 -1.94 -8.51 -4.30
CA LEU A 118 -3.10 -8.04 -3.55
C LEU A 118 -2.73 -6.77 -2.79
N ALA A 119 -3.50 -5.70 -2.94
CA ALA A 119 -3.42 -4.52 -2.09
C ALA A 119 -4.66 -4.43 -1.20
N VAL A 120 -4.46 -4.14 0.10
CA VAL A 120 -5.52 -3.89 1.08
C VAL A 120 -5.21 -2.56 1.74
N CYS A 121 -6.12 -1.58 1.60
CA CYS A 121 -5.96 -0.21 2.07
C CYS A 121 -7.02 0.09 3.13
N ASN A 122 -6.62 0.54 4.31
CA ASN A 122 -7.52 1.01 5.35
C ASN A 122 -7.39 2.53 5.51
N PHE A 123 -8.42 3.27 5.10
CA PHE A 123 -8.43 4.74 5.12
C PHE A 123 -8.93 5.33 6.44
N THR A 124 -8.99 4.52 7.52
CA THR A 124 -9.37 4.98 8.86
C THR A 124 -8.25 4.74 9.87
N PRO A 125 -8.17 5.51 10.97
CA PRO A 125 -7.20 5.27 12.04
C PRO A 125 -7.56 4.05 12.91
N VAL A 126 -8.65 3.34 12.62
CA VAL A 126 -9.07 2.16 13.37
C VAL A 126 -8.46 0.93 12.69
N PRO A 127 -7.56 0.18 13.36
CA PRO A 127 -7.01 -1.05 12.80
C PRO A 127 -8.11 -2.10 12.61
N ARG A 128 -8.01 -2.90 11.55
CA ARG A 128 -8.94 -4.01 11.27
C ARG A 128 -8.21 -5.32 11.41
N HIS A 129 -8.40 -5.99 12.54
CA HIS A 129 -7.87 -7.32 12.79
C HIS A 129 -8.80 -8.37 12.20
N HIS A 130 -8.22 -9.47 11.72
CA HIS A 130 -8.96 -10.59 11.11
C HIS A 130 -9.90 -10.16 9.97
N TYR A 131 -9.54 -9.08 9.27
CA TYR A 131 -10.30 -8.56 8.14
C TYR A 131 -10.24 -9.56 6.99
N ARG A 132 -11.39 -10.01 6.51
CA ARG A 132 -11.45 -11.07 5.51
C ARG A 132 -11.42 -10.51 4.10
N VAL A 133 -10.53 -11.04 3.26
CA VAL A 133 -10.37 -10.59 1.87
C VAL A 133 -10.40 -11.79 0.95
N GLY A 134 -11.34 -11.81 -0.01
CA GLY A 134 -11.42 -12.86 -1.03
C GLY A 134 -10.23 -12.82 -1.98
N VAL A 135 -9.63 -13.96 -2.28
CA VAL A 135 -8.47 -14.09 -3.19
C VAL A 135 -8.70 -15.17 -4.25
N PRO A 136 -8.21 -14.98 -5.49
CA PRO A 136 -8.51 -15.86 -6.61
C PRO A 136 -7.86 -17.24 -6.52
N ALA A 137 -6.87 -17.42 -5.64
CA ALA A 137 -6.14 -18.67 -5.48
C ALA A 137 -5.70 -18.89 -4.03
N GLY A 138 -5.60 -20.17 -3.65
CA GLY A 138 -5.05 -20.59 -2.37
C GLY A 138 -3.52 -20.46 -2.27
N GLY A 139 -2.96 -21.00 -1.19
CA GLY A 139 -1.53 -20.98 -0.89
C GLY A 139 -1.13 -19.80 0.00
N TYR A 140 0.19 -19.64 0.17
CA TYR A 140 0.78 -18.61 1.00
C TYR A 140 0.84 -17.27 0.27
N TRP A 141 0.37 -16.21 0.94
CA TRP A 141 0.45 -14.84 0.46
C TRP A 141 1.41 -14.06 1.37
N ARG A 142 2.62 -13.82 0.87
CA ARG A 142 3.66 -13.09 1.61
C ARG A 142 3.32 -11.60 1.66
N GLU A 143 3.36 -11.00 2.84
CA GLU A 143 3.30 -9.54 3.00
C GLU A 143 4.61 -8.95 2.48
N VAL A 144 4.57 -8.33 1.30
CA VAL A 144 5.76 -7.79 0.61
C VAL A 144 5.98 -6.30 0.86
N MET A 145 4.92 -5.56 1.18
CA MET A 145 5.02 -4.16 1.61
C MET A 145 3.98 -3.88 2.70
N ASN A 146 4.35 -3.08 3.68
CA ASN A 146 3.46 -2.63 4.74
C ASN A 146 3.81 -1.19 5.12
N SER A 147 2.92 -0.26 4.81
CA SER A 147 3.16 1.17 5.08
C SER A 147 3.16 1.53 6.56
N ASP A 148 2.70 0.63 7.43
CA ASP A 148 2.68 0.81 8.89
C ASP A 148 3.87 0.14 9.60
N ALA A 149 4.85 -0.40 8.84
CA ALA A 149 6.07 -0.90 9.43
C ALA A 149 6.83 0.20 10.21
N GLN A 150 7.48 -0.18 11.31
CA GLN A 150 8.18 0.76 12.20
C GLN A 150 9.31 1.51 11.47
N GLU A 151 9.95 0.89 10.49
CA GLU A 151 10.99 1.51 9.67
C GLU A 151 10.48 2.69 8.81
N TYR A 152 9.18 2.82 8.60
CA TYR A 152 8.55 3.96 7.93
C TYR A 152 7.87 4.93 8.91
N GLY A 153 8.01 4.70 10.23
CA GLY A 153 7.35 5.47 11.28
C GLY A 153 5.90 5.07 11.54
N GLY A 154 5.49 3.85 11.18
CA GLY A 154 4.18 3.30 11.52
C GLY A 154 4.13 2.64 12.91
N SER A 155 2.96 2.12 13.27
CA SER A 155 2.72 1.47 14.57
C SER A 155 3.30 0.06 14.68
N GLY A 156 3.67 -0.55 13.55
CA GLY A 156 4.20 -1.91 13.47
C GLY A 156 3.14 -2.99 13.34
N GLN A 157 1.89 -2.64 13.04
CA GLN A 157 0.84 -3.62 12.79
C GLN A 157 0.99 -4.24 11.41
N GLY A 158 0.75 -5.55 11.31
CA GLY A 158 0.93 -6.28 10.06
C GLY A 158 0.61 -7.76 10.23
N ASN A 159 1.11 -8.56 9.30
CA ASN A 159 0.73 -9.97 9.17
C ASN A 159 1.89 -10.94 9.45
N LEU A 160 2.90 -10.50 10.21
CA LEU A 160 4.04 -11.33 10.64
C LEU A 160 4.74 -12.08 9.48
N GLY A 161 4.80 -11.45 8.31
CA GLY A 161 5.43 -11.97 7.09
C GLY A 161 4.45 -12.47 6.01
N GLY A 162 3.20 -12.78 6.34
CA GLY A 162 2.20 -13.22 5.36
C GLY A 162 1.09 -14.10 5.95
N VAL A 163 0.18 -14.53 5.09
CA VAL A 163 -1.04 -15.24 5.50
C VAL A 163 -1.31 -16.41 4.56
N GLU A 164 -1.69 -17.56 5.12
CA GLU A 164 -2.15 -18.72 4.35
C GLU A 164 -3.62 -18.55 3.95
N ALA A 165 -3.93 -18.74 2.67
CA ALA A 165 -5.30 -18.66 2.18
C ALA A 165 -6.13 -19.86 2.63
N SER A 166 -7.27 -19.56 3.24
CA SER A 166 -8.27 -20.57 3.61
C SER A 166 -9.19 -20.88 2.42
N PRO A 167 -9.64 -22.14 2.24
CA PRO A 167 -10.61 -22.54 1.22
C PRO A 167 -12.04 -22.12 1.62
N LEU A 168 -12.21 -20.85 1.99
CA LEU A 168 -13.46 -20.24 2.42
C LEU A 168 -13.84 -19.16 1.40
N PRO A 169 -14.86 -19.39 0.56
CA PRO A 169 -15.27 -18.43 -0.45
C PRO A 169 -15.71 -17.09 0.16
N PHE A 170 -15.24 -15.99 -0.42
CA PHE A 170 -15.57 -14.64 0.03
C PHE A 170 -15.40 -13.63 -1.11
N HIS A 171 -16.18 -12.55 -1.14
CA HIS A 171 -16.15 -11.54 -2.22
C HIS A 171 -16.21 -12.13 -3.65
N GLY A 172 -16.98 -13.22 -3.84
CA GLY A 172 -17.08 -13.92 -5.13
C GLY A 172 -15.81 -14.66 -5.56
N ARG A 173 -14.86 -14.90 -4.64
CA ARG A 173 -13.60 -15.63 -4.88
C ARG A 173 -13.60 -16.98 -4.15
N PRO A 174 -12.85 -17.99 -4.63
CA PRO A 174 -12.88 -19.35 -4.06
C PRO A 174 -12.16 -19.46 -2.71
N CYS A 175 -11.19 -18.59 -2.43
CA CYS A 175 -10.40 -18.59 -1.19
C CYS A 175 -10.47 -17.22 -0.50
N SER A 176 -10.05 -17.16 0.76
CA SER A 176 -9.93 -15.89 1.48
C SER A 176 -8.73 -15.87 2.42
N LEU A 177 -8.22 -14.66 2.67
CA LEU A 177 -7.22 -14.35 3.68
C LEU A 177 -7.89 -13.69 4.89
N SER A 178 -7.35 -13.95 6.07
CA SER A 178 -7.66 -13.21 7.30
C SER A 178 -6.47 -12.30 7.60
N VAL A 179 -6.58 -11.02 7.26
CA VAL A 179 -5.46 -10.06 7.35
C VAL A 179 -5.67 -9.06 8.47
N THR A 180 -4.58 -8.55 9.01
CA THR A 180 -4.56 -7.30 9.76
C THR A 180 -4.35 -6.16 8.78
N ALA A 181 -5.36 -5.29 8.62
CA ALA A 181 -5.23 -4.03 7.90
C ALA A 181 -4.84 -2.93 8.91
N PRO A 182 -3.62 -2.37 8.82
CA PRO A 182 -3.12 -1.40 9.78
C PRO A 182 -3.92 -0.08 9.72
N PRO A 183 -3.85 0.76 10.76
CA PRO A 183 -4.55 2.04 10.78
C PRO A 183 -3.91 3.01 9.79
N LEU A 184 -4.72 3.68 8.96
CA LEU A 184 -4.25 4.61 7.92
C LEU A 184 -3.09 4.03 7.11
N GLY A 185 -3.24 2.78 6.67
CA GLY A 185 -2.16 2.03 6.05
C GLY A 185 -2.59 1.09 4.94
N ILE A 186 -1.60 0.68 4.17
CA ILE A 186 -1.73 -0.28 3.06
C ILE A 186 -0.77 -1.44 3.31
N THR A 187 -1.32 -2.64 3.20
CA THR A 187 -0.57 -3.90 3.15
C THR A 187 -0.68 -4.48 1.74
N VAL A 188 0.46 -4.91 1.20
CA VAL A 188 0.56 -5.50 -0.12
C VAL A 188 1.06 -6.93 0.02
N PHE A 189 0.38 -7.86 -0.61
CA PHE A 189 0.73 -9.27 -0.59
C PHE A 189 1.05 -9.78 -1.98
N LYS A 190 2.06 -10.64 -2.07
CA LYS A 190 2.38 -11.42 -3.27
C LYS A 190 2.11 -12.89 -2.98
N ARG A 191 1.35 -13.54 -3.85
CA ARG A 191 1.19 -15.00 -3.78
C ARG A 191 2.53 -15.67 -4.06
N GLU A 192 2.99 -16.54 -3.19
CA GLU A 192 4.15 -17.38 -3.47
C GLU A 192 3.71 -18.57 -4.34
N GLU A 193 4.47 -18.85 -5.38
CA GLU A 193 4.31 -20.10 -6.12
C GLU A 193 4.71 -21.24 -5.20
N GLN A 194 3.81 -22.21 -5.00
CA GLN A 194 4.22 -23.47 -4.38
C GLN A 194 5.16 -24.16 -5.36
N PRO A 195 6.38 -24.55 -4.96
CA PRO A 195 7.21 -25.39 -5.79
C PRO A 195 6.44 -26.68 -6.07
N SER A 196 6.33 -27.00 -7.36
CA SER A 196 5.73 -28.24 -7.89
C SER A 196 6.42 -29.48 -7.34
#